data_AF-A0A558GAK1-F1
#
_entry.id   AF-A0A558GAK1-F1
#
_cell.length_a   1.000
_cell.length_b   1.000
_cell.length_c   1.000
_cell.angle_alpha   90.00
_cell.angle_beta   90.00
_cell.angle_gamma   90.00
#
_symmetry.space_group_name_H-M   'P 1'
#
loop_
_entity.id
_entity.type
_entity.pdbx_description
1 polymer ?
#
loop_
_entity_poly.entity_id
_entity_poly.type
_entity_poly.pdbx_seq_one_letter_code
_entity_poly.pdbx_strand_id
1 'polypeptide(L)'
;PLLTKFLNVFYGAGVSDAHSGMRVFSRDAWETMDCSSTGMEFASEMIMEAGAKDLEIKEKPITYHPREGEANLESFPDGWRHVRFMLVNAPGYLFSAPGFGLSVIGVLALVLAWSGVEVGGAQFGIHTGIGGGLLTLAGFQLMLFGAFSTVSSDPVRGASDPFTTWFTERISLERGATIGSVVLLCGLAYGGLLAFTWVTSGFSALPIAVADVVATVAVVIGLQMVFGSFLLGSLGE
;
A
#
# COMPACT_ATOMS: atom_id res chain seq x y z
N PRO A 1 -12.84 15.45 10.58
CA PRO A 1 -11.73 16.12 9.85
C PRO A 1 -10.78 15.15 9.13
N LEU A 2 -10.16 14.18 9.81
CA LEU A 2 -9.25 13.21 9.17
C LEU A 2 -9.97 12.33 8.14
N LEU A 3 -11.16 11.84 8.48
CA LEU A 3 -12.01 11.03 7.60
C LEU A 3 -12.45 11.80 6.35
N THR A 4 -12.90 13.05 6.52
CA THR A 4 -13.22 13.95 5.39
C THR A 4 -12.02 14.14 4.46
N LYS A 5 -10.83 14.39 5.02
CA LYS A 5 -9.60 14.57 4.24
C LYS A 5 -9.24 13.29 3.47
N PHE A 6 -9.41 12.14 4.10
CA PHE A 6 -9.22 10.84 3.45
C PHE A 6 -10.17 10.71 2.25
N LEU A 7 -11.49 10.88 2.45
CA LEU A 7 -12.49 10.78 1.38
C LEU A 7 -12.18 11.71 0.20
N ASN A 8 -11.77 12.95 0.46
CA ASN A 8 -11.41 13.88 -0.61
C ASN A 8 -10.17 13.45 -1.38
N VAL A 9 -9.15 12.90 -0.70
CA VAL A 9 -7.92 12.43 -1.36
C VAL A 9 -8.18 11.21 -2.24
N PHE A 10 -8.97 10.24 -1.78
CA PHE A 10 -9.15 8.97 -2.49
C PHE A 10 -10.32 8.97 -3.48
N TYR A 11 -11.38 9.71 -3.20
CA TYR A 11 -12.60 9.72 -4.02
C TYR A 11 -12.82 11.02 -4.77
N GLY A 12 -11.99 12.05 -4.54
CA GLY A 12 -12.15 13.34 -5.21
C GLY A 12 -13.44 14.07 -4.83
N ALA A 13 -14.07 13.69 -3.72
CA ALA A 13 -15.39 14.17 -3.33
C ALA A 13 -15.46 15.68 -3.08
N GLY A 14 -14.34 16.31 -2.71
CA GLY A 14 -14.25 17.77 -2.55
C GLY A 14 -15.11 18.37 -1.43
N VAL A 15 -15.53 17.57 -0.44
CA VAL A 15 -16.44 18.00 0.63
C VAL A 15 -15.71 18.57 1.84
N SER A 16 -16.24 19.62 2.46
CA SER A 16 -15.79 20.19 3.72
C SER A 16 -16.25 19.38 4.95
N ASP A 17 -17.41 18.73 4.87
CA ASP A 17 -17.92 17.82 5.90
C ASP A 17 -18.61 16.58 5.32
N ALA A 18 -17.94 15.43 5.43
CA ALA A 18 -18.46 14.15 4.99
C ALA A 18 -19.47 13.52 5.97
N HIS A 19 -19.59 14.02 7.19
CA HIS A 19 -20.38 13.38 8.25
C HIS A 19 -21.72 14.08 8.53
N SER A 20 -22.09 15.08 7.73
CA SER A 20 -23.44 15.62 7.76
C SER A 20 -24.47 14.55 7.39
N GLY A 21 -25.43 14.32 8.28
CA GLY A 21 -26.55 13.41 8.06
C GLY A 21 -27.65 13.98 7.17
N MET A 22 -27.68 15.30 6.95
CA MET A 22 -28.67 15.94 6.09
C MET A 22 -28.15 16.02 4.67
N ARG A 23 -28.83 15.34 3.74
CA ARG A 23 -28.45 15.24 2.33
C ARG A 23 -29.69 15.25 1.45
N VAL A 24 -29.55 15.82 0.27
CA VAL A 24 -30.60 15.85 -0.76
C VAL A 24 -29.96 15.42 -2.07
N PHE A 25 -30.61 14.51 -2.77
CA PHE A 25 -30.16 13.97 -4.05
C PHE A 25 -31.36 13.80 -4.98
N SER A 26 -31.13 13.87 -6.29
CA SER A 26 -32.14 13.50 -7.28
C SER A 26 -32.38 12.00 -7.27
N ARG A 27 -33.53 11.56 -7.81
CA ARG A 27 -33.82 10.14 -8.02
C ARG A 27 -32.72 9.49 -8.87
N ASP A 28 -32.34 10.14 -9.96
CA ASP A 28 -31.33 9.63 -10.88
C ASP A 28 -29.96 9.45 -10.18
N ALA A 29 -29.56 10.40 -9.33
CA ALA A 29 -28.34 10.29 -8.54
C ALA A 29 -28.40 9.12 -7.56
N TRP A 30 -29.54 8.90 -6.91
CA TRP A 30 -29.74 7.76 -6.00
C TRP A 30 -29.63 6.42 -6.71
N GLU A 31 -30.32 6.26 -7.84
CA GLU A 31 -30.27 5.04 -8.65
C GLU A 31 -28.88 4.82 -9.26
N THR A 32 -28.15 5.90 -9.54
CA THR A 32 -26.77 5.83 -10.03
C THR A 32 -25.80 5.38 -8.93
N MET A 33 -25.93 5.82 -7.69
CA MET A 33 -24.98 5.52 -6.61
C MET A 33 -24.99 4.05 -6.15
N ASP A 34 -26.08 3.29 -6.33
CA ASP A 34 -26.18 1.85 -6.00
C ASP A 34 -25.59 1.44 -4.62
N CYS A 35 -25.84 2.26 -3.60
CA CYS A 35 -25.30 2.04 -2.26
C CYS A 35 -25.88 0.78 -1.60
N SER A 36 -25.04 -0.03 -0.97
CA SER A 36 -25.41 -1.33 -0.39
C SER A 36 -25.20 -1.42 1.13
N SER A 37 -24.51 -0.45 1.71
CA SER A 37 -24.12 -0.49 3.12
C SER A 37 -25.29 -0.21 4.06
N THR A 38 -25.32 -0.90 5.20
CA THR A 38 -26.45 -0.86 6.16
C THR A 38 -26.13 -0.15 7.48
N GLY A 39 -24.86 0.17 7.74
CA GLY A 39 -24.41 0.83 8.96
C GLY A 39 -24.07 2.32 8.79
N MET A 40 -23.25 2.86 9.71
CA MET A 40 -22.83 4.26 9.67
C MET A 40 -21.93 4.59 8.47
N GLU A 41 -21.28 3.58 7.90
CA GLU A 41 -20.52 3.64 6.67
C GLU A 41 -21.35 4.07 5.45
N PHE A 42 -22.68 3.91 5.47
CA PHE A 42 -23.59 4.35 4.40
C PHE A 42 -23.44 5.84 4.06
N ALA A 43 -23.20 6.67 5.09
CA ALA A 43 -22.92 8.08 4.89
C ALA A 43 -21.65 8.30 4.05
N SER A 44 -20.63 7.48 4.20
CA SER A 44 -19.41 7.65 3.39
C SER A 44 -19.49 6.94 2.05
N GLU A 45 -20.15 5.79 1.98
CA GLU A 45 -20.46 5.11 0.71
C GLU A 45 -21.16 6.06 -0.26
N MET A 46 -22.21 6.78 0.17
CA MET A 46 -22.89 7.76 -0.69
C MET A 46 -21.95 8.82 -1.27
N ILE A 47 -21.01 9.35 -0.48
CA ILE A 47 -20.06 10.36 -0.96
C ILE A 47 -19.00 9.72 -1.87
N MET A 48 -18.58 8.50 -1.55
CA MET A 48 -17.63 7.73 -2.34
C MET A 48 -18.20 7.39 -3.71
N GLU A 49 -19.44 6.89 -3.76
CA GLU A 49 -20.18 6.56 -4.98
C GLU A 49 -20.43 7.81 -5.83
N ALA A 50 -20.88 8.91 -5.20
CA ALA A 50 -21.07 10.17 -5.91
C ALA A 50 -19.75 10.69 -6.52
N GLY A 51 -18.64 10.64 -5.77
CA GLY A 51 -17.33 11.05 -6.26
C GLY A 51 -16.75 10.10 -7.31
N ALA A 52 -16.96 8.79 -7.17
CA ALA A 52 -16.48 7.78 -8.12
C ALA A 52 -17.22 7.82 -9.46
N LYS A 53 -18.51 8.21 -9.46
CA LYS A 53 -19.37 8.34 -10.65
C LYS A 53 -19.43 9.77 -11.18
N ASP A 54 -18.49 10.63 -10.76
CA ASP A 54 -18.35 12.04 -11.18
C ASP A 54 -19.66 12.86 -11.04
N LEU A 55 -20.46 12.58 -10.01
CA LEU A 55 -21.68 13.33 -9.71
C LEU A 55 -21.36 14.71 -9.10
N GLU A 56 -22.18 15.71 -9.38
CA GLU A 56 -22.01 17.06 -8.82
C GLU A 56 -22.40 17.09 -7.34
N ILE A 57 -21.42 17.36 -6.46
CA ILE A 57 -21.64 17.54 -5.02
C ILE A 57 -21.58 19.04 -4.68
N LYS A 58 -22.62 19.56 -4.03
CA LYS A 58 -22.68 20.95 -3.53
C LYS A 58 -22.98 21.00 -2.04
N GLU A 59 -22.18 21.76 -1.30
CA GLU A 59 -22.40 21.99 0.13
C GLU A 59 -23.15 23.30 0.36
N LYS A 60 -24.16 23.25 1.24
CA LYS A 60 -24.84 24.43 1.77
C LYS A 60 -24.61 24.50 3.28
N PRO A 61 -24.00 25.59 3.79
CA PRO A 61 -23.80 25.75 5.22
C PRO A 61 -25.12 25.70 5.96
N ILE A 62 -25.16 24.91 7.04
CA ILE A 62 -26.28 24.85 7.98
C ILE A 62 -25.78 25.26 9.36
N THR A 63 -26.66 25.86 10.17
CA THR A 63 -26.35 26.13 11.57
C THR A 63 -26.55 24.85 12.37
N TYR A 64 -25.47 24.31 12.92
CA TYR A 64 -25.54 23.14 13.80
C TYR A 64 -26.02 23.58 15.19
N HIS A 65 -27.12 22.98 15.65
CA HIS A 65 -27.66 23.25 16.98
C HIS A 65 -27.22 22.15 17.97
N PRO A 66 -27.06 22.48 19.27
CA PRO A 66 -26.74 21.48 20.29
C PRO A 66 -27.76 20.35 20.27
N ARG A 67 -27.27 19.11 20.29
CA ARG A 67 -28.12 17.93 20.33
C ARG A 67 -28.75 17.82 21.72
N GLU A 68 -30.06 17.59 21.78
CA GLU A 68 -30.73 17.18 23.02
C GLU A 68 -30.59 15.65 23.18
N GLY A 69 -29.96 15.20 24.27
CA GLY A 69 -29.78 13.78 24.62
C GLY A 69 -28.32 13.32 24.77
N GLU A 70 -28.11 12.13 25.32
CA GLU A 70 -26.78 11.53 25.48
C GLU A 70 -26.23 10.98 24.15
N ALA A 71 -24.92 11.04 23.98
CA ALA A 71 -24.25 10.57 22.77
C ALA A 71 -24.25 9.03 22.73
N ASN A 72 -25.11 8.45 21.88
CA ASN A 72 -25.19 6.99 21.65
C ASN A 72 -24.05 6.44 20.76
N LEU A 73 -22.88 7.09 20.71
CA LEU A 73 -21.79 6.72 19.81
C LEU A 73 -20.55 6.32 20.61
N GLU A 74 -20.04 5.13 20.34
CA GLU A 74 -18.72 4.73 20.81
C GLU A 74 -17.69 5.17 19.77
N SER A 75 -17.01 6.29 20.04
CA SER A 75 -16.16 7.00 19.08
C SER A 75 -15.08 6.14 18.42
N PHE A 76 -14.58 5.13 19.11
CA PHE A 76 -13.46 4.31 18.65
C PHE A 76 -13.89 3.08 17.83
N PRO A 77 -14.84 2.23 18.28
CA PRO A 77 -15.39 1.16 17.43
C PRO A 77 -16.01 1.68 16.13
N ASP A 78 -16.73 2.80 16.21
CA ASP A 78 -17.36 3.40 15.03
C ASP A 78 -16.33 3.99 14.06
N GLY A 79 -15.29 4.64 14.58
CA GLY A 79 -14.16 5.10 13.78
C GLY A 79 -13.42 3.94 13.11
N TRP A 80 -13.20 2.82 13.81
CA TRP A 80 -12.56 1.64 13.26
C TRP A 80 -13.39 0.97 12.16
N ARG A 81 -14.71 0.85 12.34
CA ARG A 81 -15.62 0.35 11.29
C ARG A 81 -15.52 1.18 10.02
N HIS A 82 -15.41 2.49 10.18
CA HIS A 82 -15.27 3.42 9.06
C HIS A 82 -13.91 3.28 8.36
N VAL A 83 -12.82 3.21 9.13
CA VAL A 83 -11.49 2.94 8.59
C VAL A 83 -11.50 1.62 7.84
N ARG A 84 -12.00 0.53 8.45
CA ARG A 84 -12.13 -0.78 7.82
C ARG A 84 -12.93 -0.72 6.51
N PHE A 85 -14.07 -0.06 6.49
CA PHE A 85 -14.87 0.12 5.27
C PHE A 85 -14.08 0.83 4.18
N MET A 86 -13.32 1.87 4.52
CA MET A 86 -12.43 2.55 3.59
C MET A 86 -11.24 1.68 3.14
N LEU A 87 -10.65 0.85 4.02
CA LEU A 87 -9.56 -0.05 3.63
C LEU A 87 -10.04 -1.12 2.65
N VAL A 88 -11.29 -1.60 2.81
CA VAL A 88 -11.90 -2.58 1.90
C VAL A 88 -12.24 -1.95 0.54
N ASN A 89 -12.64 -0.67 0.52
CA ASN A 89 -13.10 0.00 -0.71
C ASN A 89 -12.04 0.86 -1.43
N ALA A 90 -10.90 1.17 -0.79
CA ALA A 90 -9.74 1.81 -1.44
C ALA A 90 -8.42 1.08 -1.11
N PRO A 91 -8.33 -0.24 -1.33
CA PRO A 91 -7.21 -1.03 -0.85
C PRO A 91 -5.89 -0.72 -1.56
N GLY A 92 -5.94 -0.51 -2.89
CA GLY A 92 -4.75 -0.27 -3.71
C GLY A 92 -3.91 0.90 -3.18
N TYR A 93 -4.52 2.07 -3.02
CA TYR A 93 -3.79 3.25 -2.56
C TYR A 93 -3.27 3.15 -1.11
N LEU A 94 -4.03 2.51 -0.21
CA LEU A 94 -3.64 2.39 1.20
C LEU A 94 -2.33 1.63 1.36
N PHE A 95 -2.14 0.57 0.58
CA PHE A 95 -0.96 -0.28 0.69
C PHE A 95 0.14 0.10 -0.30
N SER A 96 -0.22 0.43 -1.55
CA SER A 96 0.74 0.71 -2.63
C SER A 96 1.53 2.00 -2.40
N ALA A 97 0.89 3.08 -1.93
CA ALA A 97 1.57 4.37 -1.74
C ALA A 97 2.63 4.35 -0.61
N PRO A 98 2.30 3.95 0.64
CA PRO A 98 3.31 3.83 1.68
C PRO A 98 4.31 2.71 1.36
N GLY A 99 3.86 1.62 0.72
CA GLY A 99 4.74 0.55 0.25
C GLY A 99 5.82 1.06 -0.69
N PHE A 100 5.44 1.79 -1.74
CA PHE A 100 6.37 2.41 -2.67
C PHE A 100 7.32 3.38 -2.00
N GLY A 101 6.82 4.25 -1.11
CA GLY A 101 7.64 5.19 -0.36
C GLY A 101 8.70 4.49 0.50
N LEU A 102 8.32 3.46 1.25
CA LEU A 102 9.23 2.67 2.07
C LEU A 102 10.25 1.91 1.21
N SER A 103 9.85 1.34 0.08
CA SER A 103 10.76 0.66 -0.85
C SER A 103 11.79 1.61 -1.45
N VAL A 104 11.38 2.81 -1.89
CA VAL A 104 12.31 3.82 -2.43
C VAL A 104 13.32 4.26 -1.37
N ILE A 105 12.85 4.59 -0.16
CA ILE A 105 13.72 4.98 0.94
C ILE A 105 14.68 3.84 1.32
N GLY A 106 14.18 2.60 1.36
CA GLY A 106 14.96 1.41 1.68
C GLY A 106 16.07 1.13 0.66
N VAL A 107 15.73 1.19 -0.64
CA VAL A 107 16.71 1.00 -1.72
C VAL A 107 17.77 2.10 -1.70
N LEU A 108 17.37 3.36 -1.51
CA LEU A 108 18.33 4.46 -1.38
C LEU A 108 19.27 4.26 -0.18
N ALA A 109 18.75 3.82 0.96
CA ALA A 109 19.55 3.50 2.14
C ALA A 109 20.54 2.35 1.88
N LEU A 110 20.13 1.30 1.15
CA LEU A 110 21.01 0.21 0.73
C LEU A 110 22.12 0.70 -0.22
N VAL A 111 21.78 1.54 -1.20
CA VAL A 111 22.75 2.11 -2.15
C VAL A 111 23.76 3.00 -1.41
N LEU A 112 23.29 3.85 -0.48
CA LEU A 112 24.16 4.69 0.34
C LEU A 112 25.09 3.84 1.20
N ALA A 113 24.56 2.83 1.89
CA ALA A 113 25.34 1.90 2.70
C ALA A 113 26.38 1.12 1.88
N TRP A 114 26.06 0.78 0.63
CA TRP A 114 26.99 0.10 -0.28
C TRP A 114 28.09 1.03 -0.81
N SER A 115 27.71 2.25 -1.16
CA SER A 115 28.62 3.23 -1.79
C SER A 115 29.71 3.75 -0.85
N GLY A 116 29.51 3.65 0.47
CA GLY A 116 30.44 4.17 1.47
C GLY A 116 30.56 5.70 1.46
N VAL A 117 29.64 6.41 0.82
CA VAL A 117 29.64 7.87 0.75
C VAL A 117 29.36 8.47 2.13
N GLU A 118 30.17 9.42 2.56
CA GLU A 118 29.92 10.22 3.76
C GLU A 118 29.00 11.40 3.42
N VAL A 119 27.84 11.50 4.10
CA VAL A 119 26.94 12.67 3.98
C VAL A 119 26.91 13.38 5.32
N GLY A 120 27.34 14.64 5.34
CA GLY A 120 27.31 15.46 6.55
C GLY A 120 28.17 14.94 7.71
N GLY A 121 29.22 14.15 7.42
CA GLY A 121 30.09 13.55 8.44
C GLY A 121 29.55 12.25 9.07
N ALA A 122 28.40 11.74 8.61
CA ALA A 122 27.90 10.42 8.99
C ALA A 122 28.37 9.36 7.97
N GLN A 123 28.96 8.27 8.47
CA GLN A 123 29.29 7.10 7.67
C GLN A 123 28.08 6.16 7.60
N PHE A 124 27.59 5.91 6.38
CA PHE A 124 26.54 4.91 6.15
C PHE A 124 27.20 3.55 5.96
N GLY A 125 27.02 2.67 6.96
CA GLY A 125 27.60 1.33 6.97
C GLY A 125 26.53 0.26 7.16
N ILE A 126 26.90 -0.83 7.83
CA ILE A 126 26.03 -2.01 8.01
C ILE A 126 24.68 -1.67 8.65
N HIS A 127 24.62 -0.78 9.64
CA HIS A 127 23.37 -0.42 10.31
C HIS A 127 22.37 0.24 9.36
N THR A 128 22.87 1.12 8.48
CA THR A 128 22.06 1.72 7.40
C THR A 128 21.64 0.66 6.40
N GLY A 129 22.53 -0.27 6.05
CA GLY A 129 22.22 -1.39 5.16
C GLY A 129 21.09 -2.26 5.71
N ILE A 130 21.16 -2.66 6.99
CA ILE A 130 20.12 -3.46 7.66
C ILE A 130 18.79 -2.71 7.68
N GLY A 131 18.80 -1.43 8.07
CA GLY A 131 17.60 -0.59 8.07
C GLY A 131 17.01 -0.44 6.67
N GLY A 132 17.85 -0.18 5.67
CA GLY A 132 17.45 -0.07 4.27
C GLY A 132 16.86 -1.38 3.73
N GLY A 133 17.47 -2.51 4.06
CA GLY A 133 16.95 -3.84 3.74
C GLY A 133 15.57 -4.08 4.34
N LEU A 134 15.39 -3.79 5.63
CA LEU A 134 14.09 -3.92 6.29
C LEU A 134 13.01 -3.04 5.64
N LEU A 135 13.32 -1.78 5.36
CA LEU A 135 12.38 -0.86 4.69
C LEU A 135 12.04 -1.33 3.28
N THR A 136 13.01 -1.86 2.55
CA THR A 136 12.80 -2.42 1.20
C THR A 136 11.85 -3.60 1.24
N LEU A 137 12.10 -4.56 2.14
CA LEU A 137 11.27 -5.76 2.30
C LEU A 137 9.86 -5.43 2.79
N ALA A 138 9.73 -4.53 3.77
CA ALA A 138 8.45 -4.09 4.29
C ALA A 138 7.65 -3.33 3.21
N GLY A 139 8.30 -2.42 2.49
CA GLY A 139 7.67 -1.68 1.40
C GLY A 139 7.17 -2.61 0.29
N PHE A 140 7.99 -3.58 -0.11
CA PHE A 140 7.63 -4.56 -1.13
C PHE A 140 6.47 -5.46 -0.68
N GLN A 141 6.47 -5.90 0.59
CA GLN A 141 5.38 -6.68 1.19
C GLN A 141 4.06 -5.90 1.18
N LEU A 142 4.08 -4.60 1.50
CA LEU A 142 2.89 -3.76 1.43
C LEU A 142 2.40 -3.60 -0.01
N MET A 143 3.29 -3.41 -0.98
CA MET A 143 2.91 -3.34 -2.39
C MET A 143 2.26 -4.64 -2.87
N LEU A 144 2.76 -5.80 -2.43
CA LEU A 144 2.12 -7.10 -2.70
C LEU A 144 0.72 -7.19 -2.08
N PHE A 145 0.54 -6.75 -0.83
CA PHE A 145 -0.80 -6.70 -0.22
C PHE A 145 -1.75 -5.76 -0.97
N GLY A 146 -1.26 -4.63 -1.47
CA GLY A 146 -2.04 -3.74 -2.34
C GLY A 146 -2.49 -4.42 -3.62
N ALA A 147 -1.59 -5.18 -4.27
CA ALA A 147 -1.91 -5.97 -5.45
C ALA A 147 -2.95 -7.06 -5.14
N PHE A 148 -2.76 -7.86 -4.08
CA PHE A 148 -3.73 -8.91 -3.70
C PHE A 148 -5.09 -8.32 -3.40
N SER A 149 -5.12 -7.25 -2.62
CA SER A 149 -6.39 -6.64 -2.23
C SER A 149 -7.10 -6.00 -3.40
N THR A 150 -6.41 -5.63 -4.47
CA THR A 150 -7.04 -5.15 -5.70
C THR A 150 -7.69 -6.28 -6.49
N VAL A 151 -7.05 -7.45 -6.55
CA VAL A 151 -7.60 -8.62 -7.25
C VAL A 151 -8.74 -9.26 -6.45
N SER A 152 -8.66 -9.28 -5.12
CA SER A 152 -9.63 -9.96 -4.26
C SER A 152 -10.86 -9.12 -3.85
N SER A 153 -10.85 -7.81 -4.10
CA SER A 153 -11.92 -6.91 -3.68
C SER A 153 -12.65 -6.35 -4.90
N ASP A 154 -13.96 -6.16 -4.78
CA ASP A 154 -14.81 -5.46 -5.75
C ASP A 154 -15.15 -4.06 -5.18
N PRO A 155 -14.22 -3.09 -5.25
CA PRO A 155 -14.40 -1.79 -4.60
C PRO A 155 -15.36 -0.87 -5.38
N VAL A 156 -16.08 -0.02 -4.63
CA VAL A 156 -16.89 1.12 -5.14
C VAL A 156 -16.17 1.94 -6.22
N ARG A 157 -14.84 2.10 -6.07
CA ARG A 157 -13.98 2.62 -7.13
C ARG A 157 -12.90 1.59 -7.43
N GLY A 158 -12.90 1.04 -8.64
CA GLY A 158 -11.80 0.21 -9.14
C GLY A 158 -10.46 0.89 -8.88
N ALA A 159 -9.43 0.12 -8.50
CA ALA A 159 -8.11 0.66 -8.23
C ALA A 159 -7.57 1.35 -9.50
N SER A 160 -7.58 2.68 -9.49
CA SER A 160 -7.10 3.53 -10.58
C SER A 160 -5.71 4.11 -10.30
N ASP A 161 -5.03 3.62 -9.27
CA ASP A 161 -3.70 4.09 -8.97
C ASP A 161 -2.71 3.58 -10.03
N PRO A 162 -1.84 4.47 -10.58
CA PRO A 162 -0.96 4.12 -11.69
C PRO A 162 -0.06 2.92 -11.40
N PHE A 163 0.29 2.68 -10.14
CA PHE A 163 1.14 1.56 -9.75
C PHE A 163 0.38 0.25 -9.81
N THR A 164 -0.78 0.17 -9.17
CA THR A 164 -1.62 -1.04 -9.15
C THR A 164 -2.10 -1.38 -10.55
N THR A 165 -2.59 -0.40 -11.33
CA THR A 165 -2.98 -0.63 -12.73
C THR A 165 -1.80 -1.11 -13.57
N TRP A 166 -0.62 -0.49 -13.44
CA TRP A 166 0.60 -0.96 -14.10
C TRP A 166 0.98 -2.38 -13.67
N PHE A 167 0.84 -2.70 -12.39
CA PHE A 167 1.21 -3.99 -11.82
C PHE A 167 0.25 -5.10 -12.27
N THR A 168 -1.07 -4.88 -12.18
CA THR A 168 -2.08 -5.87 -12.60
C THR A 168 -2.13 -6.06 -14.10
N GLU A 169 -1.95 -5.01 -14.91
CA GLU A 169 -2.01 -5.12 -16.37
C GLU A 169 -0.71 -5.65 -17.00
N ARG A 170 0.46 -5.40 -16.39
CA ARG A 170 1.75 -5.77 -16.99
C ARG A 170 2.39 -7.01 -16.39
N ILE A 171 2.07 -7.35 -15.14
CA ILE A 171 2.58 -8.56 -14.48
C ILE A 171 1.58 -9.68 -14.68
N SER A 172 1.69 -10.35 -15.83
CA SER A 172 1.20 -11.72 -15.96
C SER A 172 1.93 -12.63 -14.97
N LEU A 173 1.25 -13.60 -14.38
CA LEU A 173 1.82 -14.59 -13.44
C LEU A 173 3.19 -15.11 -13.92
N GLU A 174 3.29 -15.46 -15.21
CA GLU A 174 4.51 -15.99 -15.84
C GLU A 174 5.69 -15.02 -15.75
N ARG A 175 5.46 -13.73 -16.01
CA ARG A 175 6.50 -12.69 -15.98
C ARG A 175 6.96 -12.40 -14.56
N GLY A 176 6.01 -12.25 -13.63
CA GLY A 176 6.32 -12.00 -12.21
C GLY A 176 7.11 -13.16 -11.59
N ALA A 177 6.68 -14.40 -11.86
CA ALA A 177 7.39 -15.60 -11.41
C ALA A 177 8.77 -15.73 -12.07
N THR A 178 8.91 -15.40 -13.36
CA THR A 178 10.21 -15.45 -14.06
C THR A 178 11.18 -14.42 -13.50
N ILE A 179 10.76 -13.15 -13.35
CA ILE A 179 11.60 -12.09 -12.77
C ILE A 179 11.98 -12.44 -11.33
N GLY A 180 11.01 -12.87 -10.53
CA GLY A 180 11.25 -13.30 -9.15
C GLY A 180 12.26 -14.45 -9.07
N SER A 181 12.16 -15.44 -9.96
CA SER A 181 13.09 -16.56 -10.03
C SER A 181 14.51 -16.12 -10.41
N VAL A 182 14.65 -15.19 -11.37
CA VAL A 182 15.96 -14.64 -11.73
C VAL A 182 16.57 -13.87 -10.55
N VAL A 183 15.79 -13.02 -9.89
CA VAL A 183 16.25 -12.25 -8.71
C VAL A 183 16.66 -13.21 -7.57
N LEU A 184 15.86 -14.24 -7.31
CA LEU A 184 16.15 -15.27 -6.31
C LEU A 184 17.45 -16.02 -6.61
N LEU A 185 17.63 -16.49 -7.85
CA LEU A 185 18.83 -17.21 -8.26
C LEU A 185 20.08 -16.33 -8.21
N CYS A 186 19.97 -15.07 -8.65
CA CYS A 186 21.07 -14.10 -8.53
C CYS A 186 21.43 -13.84 -7.06
N GLY A 187 20.43 -13.67 -6.18
CA GLY A 187 20.65 -13.49 -4.75
C GLY A 187 21.32 -14.70 -4.10
N LEU A 188 20.85 -15.91 -4.41
CA LEU A 188 21.44 -17.16 -3.92
C LEU A 188 22.86 -17.38 -4.46
N ALA A 189 23.09 -17.12 -5.75
CA ALA A 189 24.41 -17.22 -6.34
C ALA A 189 25.39 -16.23 -5.70
N TYR A 190 24.95 -14.97 -5.52
CA TYR A 190 25.77 -13.95 -4.87
C TYR A 190 26.07 -14.30 -3.41
N GLY A 191 25.06 -14.65 -2.62
CA GLY A 191 25.26 -15.12 -1.24
C GLY A 191 26.14 -16.38 -1.14
N GLY A 192 26.00 -17.30 -2.08
CA GLY A 192 26.84 -18.49 -2.19
C GLY A 192 28.29 -18.17 -2.51
N LEU A 193 28.55 -17.19 -3.39
CA LEU A 193 29.89 -16.67 -3.66
C LEU A 193 30.51 -16.06 -2.40
N LEU A 194 29.75 -15.24 -1.66
CA LEU A 194 30.20 -14.65 -0.39
C LEU A 194 30.56 -15.74 0.62
N ALA A 195 29.69 -16.74 0.81
CA ALA A 195 29.96 -17.88 1.68
C ALA A 195 31.20 -18.68 1.23
N PHE A 196 31.35 -18.92 -0.07
CA PHE A 196 32.50 -19.62 -0.63
C PHE A 196 33.81 -18.86 -0.40
N THR A 197 33.81 -17.55 -0.59
CA THR A 197 34.99 -16.70 -0.30
C THR A 197 35.36 -16.73 1.19
N TRP A 198 34.36 -16.70 2.07
CA TRP A 198 34.59 -16.82 3.51
C TRP A 198 35.23 -18.17 3.88
N VAL A 199 34.71 -19.28 3.37
CA VAL A 199 35.26 -20.62 3.62
C VAL A 199 36.69 -20.76 3.08
N THR A 200 36.92 -20.35 1.82
CA THR A 200 38.24 -20.48 1.18
C THR A 200 39.30 -19.54 1.75
N SER A 201 38.89 -18.44 2.40
CA SER A 201 39.78 -17.57 3.17
C SER A 201 40.21 -18.14 4.53
N GLY A 202 39.80 -19.37 4.86
CA GLY A 202 40.02 -19.92 6.20
C GLY A 202 39.20 -19.21 7.27
N PHE A 203 38.00 -18.76 6.92
CA PHE A 203 37.05 -18.04 7.80
C PHE A 203 37.53 -16.66 8.28
N SER A 204 38.52 -16.08 7.60
CA SER A 204 39.16 -14.81 8.02
C SER A 204 38.63 -13.58 7.27
N ALA A 205 38.22 -13.73 6.01
CA ALA A 205 37.62 -12.66 5.22
C ALA A 205 36.10 -12.68 5.41
N LEU A 206 35.60 -11.83 6.32
CA LEU A 206 34.20 -11.43 6.28
C LEU A 206 34.02 -10.53 5.05
N PRO A 207 33.11 -10.88 4.12
CA PRO A 207 32.77 -9.97 3.04
C PRO A 207 32.32 -8.60 3.56
N ILE A 208 32.20 -7.62 2.66
CA ILE A 208 31.56 -6.34 2.99
C ILE A 208 30.19 -6.66 3.59
N ALA A 209 29.98 -6.39 4.88
CA ALA A 209 28.78 -6.88 5.58
C ALA A 209 27.46 -6.34 4.98
N VAL A 210 27.53 -5.21 4.26
CA VAL A 210 26.40 -4.67 3.47
C VAL A 210 26.06 -5.57 2.28
N ALA A 211 27.04 -6.28 1.70
CA ALA A 211 26.81 -7.23 0.63
C ALA A 211 26.00 -8.45 1.06
N ASP A 212 26.20 -8.95 2.28
CA ASP A 212 25.37 -10.03 2.84
C ASP A 212 23.91 -9.57 2.98
N VAL A 213 23.70 -8.32 3.40
CA VAL A 213 22.36 -7.73 3.50
C VAL A 213 21.70 -7.64 2.12
N VAL A 214 22.41 -7.13 1.12
CA VAL A 214 21.88 -7.02 -0.26
C VAL A 214 21.54 -8.41 -0.83
N ALA A 215 22.41 -9.40 -0.64
CA ALA A 215 22.15 -10.77 -1.05
C ALA A 215 20.87 -11.32 -0.41
N THR A 216 20.72 -11.14 0.89
CA THR A 216 19.56 -11.61 1.66
C THR A 216 18.27 -10.92 1.23
N VAL A 217 18.30 -9.59 1.04
CA VAL A 217 17.16 -8.81 0.56
C VAL A 217 16.73 -9.29 -0.83
N ALA A 218 17.68 -9.50 -1.74
CA ALA A 218 17.39 -10.02 -3.08
C ALA A 218 16.73 -11.40 -3.04
N VAL A 219 17.24 -12.33 -2.20
CA VAL A 219 16.63 -13.65 -2.01
C VAL A 219 15.19 -13.54 -1.54
N VAL A 220 14.92 -12.72 -0.52
CA VAL A 220 13.57 -12.57 0.05
C VAL A 220 12.62 -11.91 -0.95
N ILE A 221 13.05 -10.86 -1.67
CA ILE A 221 12.23 -10.22 -2.72
C ILE A 221 11.93 -11.21 -3.84
N GLY A 222 12.93 -11.97 -4.30
CA GLY A 222 12.74 -12.99 -5.32
C GLY A 222 11.70 -14.04 -4.90
N LEU A 223 11.79 -14.52 -3.65
CA LEU A 223 10.82 -15.44 -3.06
C LEU A 223 9.41 -14.81 -3.03
N GLN A 224 9.28 -13.60 -2.50
CA GLN A 224 8.02 -12.86 -2.42
C GLN A 224 7.40 -12.62 -3.81
N MET A 225 8.21 -12.32 -4.83
CA MET A 225 7.76 -12.16 -6.21
C MET A 225 7.23 -13.46 -6.80
N VAL A 226 7.94 -14.58 -6.62
CA VAL A 226 7.52 -15.89 -7.13
C VAL A 226 6.19 -16.30 -6.52
N PHE A 227 6.12 -16.40 -5.19
CA PHE A 227 4.90 -16.85 -4.52
C PHE A 227 3.77 -15.82 -4.63
N GLY A 228 4.09 -14.52 -4.64
CA GLY A 228 3.10 -13.48 -4.83
C GLY A 228 2.48 -13.52 -6.23
N SER A 229 3.26 -13.81 -7.26
CA SER A 229 2.74 -13.96 -8.64
C SER A 229 1.82 -15.18 -8.75
N PHE A 230 2.18 -16.30 -8.13
CA PHE A 230 1.31 -17.48 -8.08
C PHE A 230 -0.01 -17.20 -7.35
N LEU A 231 0.05 -16.56 -6.18
CA LEU A 231 -1.15 -16.23 -5.40
C LEU A 231 -2.05 -15.23 -6.16
N LEU A 232 -1.48 -14.22 -6.80
CA LEU A 232 -2.25 -13.28 -7.64
C LEU A 232 -2.96 -13.98 -8.81
N GLY A 233 -2.26 -14.86 -9.54
CA GLY A 233 -2.90 -15.58 -10.62
C GLY A 233 -3.99 -16.53 -10.15
N SER A 234 -3.84 -17.18 -8.99
CA SER A 234 -4.90 -18.03 -8.43
C SER A 234 -6.13 -17.27 -7.93
N LEU A 235 -5.99 -15.97 -7.64
CA LEU A 235 -7.10 -15.10 -7.20
C LEU A 235 -7.80 -14.40 -8.38
N GLY A 236 -7.13 -14.31 -9.53
CA GLY A 236 -7.66 -13.65 -10.73
C GLY A 236 -8.35 -14.58 -11.74
N GLU A 237 -8.35 -15.90 -11.48
CA GLU A 237 -9.14 -16.92 -12.18
C GLU A 237 -10.49 -17.15 -11.49
#